data_AF-A0A7S2URP7-F1
#
_entry.id   AF-A0A7S2URP7-F1
#
_cell.length_a   1.000
_cell.length_b   1.000
_cell.length_c   1.000
_cell.angle_alpha   90.00
_cell.angle_beta   90.00
_cell.angle_gamma   90.00
#
_symmetry.space_group_name_H-M   'P 1'
#
loop_
_entity.id
_entity.type
_entity.pdbx_description
1 polymer ?
#
loop_
_entity_poly.entity_id
_entity_poly.type
_entity_poly.pdbx_seq_one_letter_code
_entity_poly.pdbx_strand_id
1 'polypeptide(L)'
;MATATMTTIEDTGAGQAPGVSPAPTATAVTPENRRSGGANSNIPNHNPSLSVPKGIIDELLLVCGVIGSNMPDPSNKNRLVPVTDCINWLQDLQRALRRDDDSYRPISLLIGQWRVVPQKLLPLVLGCRYDTPLILTVLKILVILTKPLSDQAKRAGKTAIDIKSKKIPESVLQEQMKLRDNALAQAELLIEYKRIFVHHASHRQSNKKEGGLLSVFVSLLAEPLSKTGSSRTDTDHLTIELVLHLFRNLLSAEPLLKGSSDKSYESAMLHQELIGLFERELVLDILLVIAQEMESRE
;
A
#
# COMPACT_ATOMS: atom_id res chain seq x y z
N MET A 1 -11.41 65.38 16.78
CA MET A 1 -12.11 64.46 17.71
C MET A 1 -11.43 63.09 17.60
N ALA A 2 -10.97 62.42 18.65
CA ALA A 2 -10.57 62.90 19.98
C ALA A 2 -9.42 61.98 20.49
N THR A 3 -8.51 62.58 21.25
CA THR A 3 -7.44 62.02 22.10
C THR A 3 -7.74 60.61 22.68
N ALA A 4 -6.84 59.60 22.64
CA ALA A 4 -5.45 59.50 23.10
C ALA A 4 -5.28 59.35 24.64
N THR A 5 -4.64 58.25 25.08
CA THR A 5 -3.82 58.14 26.31
C THR A 5 -2.95 56.88 26.29
N MET A 6 -1.62 57.05 26.29
CA MET A 6 -0.67 56.13 26.92
C MET A 6 -0.44 56.59 28.36
N THR A 7 -0.11 55.68 29.28
CA THR A 7 0.60 56.02 30.51
C THR A 7 1.42 54.85 31.03
N THR A 8 2.73 55.05 31.15
CA THR A 8 3.72 54.24 31.87
C THR A 8 4.33 55.12 32.96
N ILE A 9 4.42 54.66 34.22
CA ILE A 9 5.12 55.39 35.29
C ILE A 9 5.87 54.41 36.23
N GLU A 10 7.07 54.85 36.61
CA GLU A 10 8.09 54.30 37.53
C GLU A 10 8.05 55.05 38.89
N ASP A 11 8.59 54.61 40.04
CA ASP A 11 9.14 53.34 40.55
C ASP A 11 9.38 53.55 42.09
N THR A 12 10.16 52.69 42.76
CA THR A 12 11.01 52.93 43.95
C THR A 12 10.51 52.57 45.36
N GLY A 13 11.33 51.76 46.04
CA GLY A 13 11.62 51.84 47.49
C GLY A 13 10.84 50.91 48.45
N ALA A 14 11.42 50.37 49.53
CA ALA A 14 12.83 50.30 49.96
C ALA A 14 13.04 49.28 51.12
N GLY A 15 14.25 48.68 51.22
CA GLY A 15 14.84 48.11 52.46
C GLY A 15 14.45 46.67 52.89
N GLN A 16 15.23 45.94 53.73
CA GLN A 16 16.65 46.10 54.12
C GLN A 16 17.22 44.82 54.83
N ALA A 17 18.12 44.07 54.18
CA ALA A 17 19.20 43.23 54.76
C ALA A 17 18.82 42.09 55.79
N PRO A 18 19.80 41.38 56.43
CA PRO A 18 20.46 40.18 55.86
C PRO A 18 20.50 38.94 56.79
N GLY A 19 20.91 37.75 56.29
CA GLY A 19 21.03 36.57 57.17
C GLY A 19 21.66 35.26 56.60
N VAL A 20 22.99 35.19 56.59
CA VAL A 20 23.83 34.00 56.91
C VAL A 20 23.58 32.64 56.20
N SER A 21 24.51 32.31 55.29
CA SER A 21 24.91 30.95 54.87
C SER A 21 25.58 30.17 56.03
N PRO A 22 25.65 28.80 56.06
CA PRO A 22 26.22 28.03 54.93
C PRO A 22 25.67 26.59 54.70
N ALA A 23 26.12 25.98 53.59
CA ALA A 23 26.17 24.52 53.43
C ALA A 23 27.23 23.90 54.37
N PRO A 24 27.31 22.56 54.55
CA PRO A 24 28.23 21.82 53.66
C PRO A 24 27.99 20.30 53.46
N THR A 25 28.83 19.71 52.60
CA THR A 25 29.32 18.31 52.54
C THR A 25 28.38 17.12 52.29
N ALA A 26 28.76 16.29 51.32
CA ALA A 26 28.23 14.95 51.10
C ALA A 26 28.81 13.90 52.07
N THR A 27 28.03 12.88 52.44
CA THR A 27 28.57 11.62 53.00
C THR A 27 27.75 10.44 52.49
N ALA A 28 28.42 9.35 52.13
CA ALA A 28 27.76 8.11 51.70
C ALA A 28 27.46 7.21 52.90
N VAL A 29 26.25 6.62 52.95
CA VAL A 29 25.88 5.56 53.89
C VAL A 29 24.96 4.54 53.19
N THR A 30 25.29 3.27 53.34
CA THR A 30 24.44 2.09 53.11
C THR A 30 24.44 1.26 54.40
N PRO A 31 23.57 0.24 54.58
CA PRO A 31 22.25 -0.02 53.99
C PRO A 31 21.14 -0.26 55.07
N GLU A 32 19.84 -0.17 54.74
CA GLU A 32 18.84 -1.13 55.30
C GLU A 32 17.46 -1.13 54.60
N ASN A 33 16.72 -2.23 54.81
CA ASN A 33 15.45 -2.58 54.18
C ASN A 33 14.27 -1.67 54.56
N ARG A 34 13.49 -1.23 53.56
CA ARG A 34 12.02 -1.18 53.67
C ARG A 34 11.33 -1.74 52.43
N ARG A 35 10.42 -2.69 52.64
CA ARG A 35 9.59 -3.33 51.61
C ARG A 35 8.40 -2.44 51.22
N SER A 36 8.30 -2.14 49.93
CA SER A 36 7.06 -1.85 49.20
C SER A 36 7.40 -1.86 47.70
N GLY A 37 6.71 -2.54 46.80
CA GLY A 37 5.43 -3.22 46.91
C GLY A 37 4.55 -2.85 45.72
N GLY A 38 4.64 -3.61 44.62
CA GLY A 38 3.93 -3.33 43.36
C GLY A 38 4.67 -2.33 42.44
N ALA A 39 4.60 -2.44 41.11
CA ALA A 39 4.01 -3.50 40.31
C ALA A 39 4.77 -3.61 38.97
N ASN A 40 5.09 -4.84 38.55
CA ASN A 40 5.48 -5.07 37.15
C ASN A 40 4.24 -4.85 36.28
N SER A 41 4.19 -3.70 35.59
CA SER A 41 3.32 -3.54 34.42
C SER A 41 3.88 -4.43 33.30
N ASN A 42 3.39 -5.67 33.23
CA ASN A 42 3.52 -6.49 32.04
C ASN A 42 2.76 -5.80 30.90
N ILE A 43 3.43 -4.89 30.20
CA ILE A 43 2.99 -4.39 28.91
C ILE A 43 2.98 -5.61 27.98
N PRO A 44 1.83 -6.02 27.41
CA PRO A 44 1.80 -7.14 26.50
C PRO A 44 2.69 -6.82 25.30
N ASN A 45 3.55 -7.76 24.91
CA ASN A 45 4.46 -7.63 23.78
C ASN A 45 3.65 -7.50 22.47
N HIS A 46 3.27 -6.26 22.13
CA HIS A 46 2.59 -5.96 20.89
C HIS A 46 3.60 -6.04 19.76
N ASN A 47 3.66 -7.18 19.05
CA ASN A 47 4.57 -7.31 17.90
C ASN A 47 4.24 -6.20 16.88
N PRO A 48 5.17 -5.26 16.60
CA PRO A 48 4.86 -4.06 15.82
C PRO A 48 4.58 -4.35 14.34
N SER A 49 4.96 -5.53 13.82
CA SER A 49 4.63 -5.96 12.44
C SER A 49 3.13 -6.20 12.22
N LEU A 50 2.35 -6.37 13.29
CA LEU A 50 0.93 -6.73 13.24
C LEU A 50 -0.01 -5.56 12.91
N SER A 51 0.48 -4.31 12.84
CA SER A 51 -0.36 -3.12 12.62
C SER A 51 0.42 -1.99 11.98
N VAL A 52 -0.24 -1.13 11.21
CA VAL A 52 0.40 0.07 10.64
C VAL A 52 0.79 1.04 11.78
N PRO A 53 2.07 1.44 11.92
CA PRO A 53 2.48 2.45 12.88
C PRO A 53 1.78 3.79 12.62
N LYS A 54 1.40 4.52 13.68
CA LYS A 54 0.62 5.77 13.55
C LYS A 54 1.23 6.77 12.56
N GLY A 55 2.54 7.00 12.62
CA GLY A 55 3.21 7.92 11.69
C GLY A 55 3.10 7.51 10.21
N ILE A 56 3.01 6.21 9.92
CA ILE A 56 2.72 5.71 8.56
C ILE A 56 1.25 5.92 8.21
N ILE A 57 0.30 5.77 9.15
CA ILE A 57 -1.11 6.10 8.90
C ILE A 57 -1.27 7.59 8.55
N ASP A 58 -0.65 8.47 9.33
CA ASP A 58 -0.70 9.92 9.13
C ASP A 58 -0.09 10.32 7.76
N GLU A 59 1.05 9.70 7.38
CA GLU A 59 1.67 9.85 6.06
C GLU A 59 0.75 9.38 4.91
N LEU A 60 0.16 8.18 5.05
CA LEU A 60 -0.73 7.61 4.02
C LEU A 60 -2.04 8.41 3.88
N LEU A 61 -2.59 8.94 4.96
CA LEU A 61 -3.78 9.80 4.92
C LEU A 61 -3.49 11.09 4.14
N LEU A 62 -2.35 11.73 4.38
CA LEU A 62 -1.90 12.90 3.61
C LEU A 62 -1.77 12.53 2.13
N VAL A 63 -0.96 11.53 1.82
CA VAL A 63 -0.64 11.12 0.45
C VAL A 63 -1.90 10.69 -0.34
N CYS A 64 -2.69 9.77 0.19
CA CYS A 64 -3.91 9.29 -0.49
C CYS A 64 -5.02 10.35 -0.55
N GLY A 65 -5.03 11.32 0.36
CA GLY A 65 -5.92 12.48 0.31
C GLY A 65 -5.62 13.39 -0.88
N VAL A 66 -4.35 13.70 -1.14
CA VAL A 66 -3.94 14.72 -2.12
C VAL A 66 -3.71 14.23 -3.54
N ILE A 67 -3.38 12.95 -3.77
CA ILE A 67 -2.95 12.40 -5.09
C ILE A 67 -3.83 12.81 -6.31
N GLY A 68 -5.12 13.08 -6.13
CA GLY A 68 -5.95 13.60 -7.21
C GLY A 68 -7.25 14.22 -6.73
N SER A 69 -7.71 15.25 -7.44
CA SER A 69 -8.96 15.96 -7.21
C SER A 69 -10.05 15.53 -8.19
N ASN A 70 -11.27 15.33 -7.68
CA ASN A 70 -12.43 15.04 -8.51
C ASN A 70 -12.93 16.35 -9.13
N MET A 71 -12.68 16.57 -10.42
CA MET A 71 -13.30 17.69 -11.11
C MET A 71 -14.71 17.31 -11.54
N PRO A 72 -15.76 18.08 -11.18
CA PRO A 72 -17.12 17.83 -11.63
C PRO A 72 -17.26 18.14 -13.12
N ASP A 73 -16.95 17.17 -13.96
CA ASP A 73 -17.12 17.22 -15.41
C ASP A 73 -18.53 16.69 -15.77
N PRO A 74 -19.39 17.48 -16.45
CA PRO A 74 -20.75 17.07 -16.80
C PRO A 74 -20.79 15.87 -17.78
N SER A 75 -19.69 15.62 -18.51
CA SER A 75 -19.55 14.48 -19.41
C SER A 75 -18.92 13.24 -18.76
N ASN A 76 -18.14 13.42 -17.68
CA ASN A 76 -17.43 12.34 -17.00
C ASN A 76 -17.30 12.61 -15.49
N LYS A 77 -18.34 12.27 -14.72
CA LYS A 77 -18.45 12.50 -13.27
C LYS A 77 -17.31 11.92 -12.41
N ASN A 78 -16.49 11.02 -12.97
CA ASN A 78 -15.36 10.38 -12.29
C ASN A 78 -13.98 10.78 -12.88
N ARG A 79 -13.89 11.92 -13.58
CA ARG A 79 -12.62 12.44 -14.07
C ARG A 79 -11.76 12.96 -12.90
N LEU A 80 -10.82 12.12 -12.48
CA LEU A 80 -9.78 12.50 -11.52
C LEU A 80 -8.67 13.27 -12.25
N VAL A 81 -8.32 14.45 -11.74
CA VAL A 81 -7.23 15.28 -12.24
C VAL A 81 -6.06 15.19 -11.26
N PRO A 82 -4.82 14.93 -11.71
CA PRO A 82 -3.65 14.92 -10.85
C PRO A 82 -3.42 16.32 -10.26
N VAL A 83 -3.01 16.37 -9.00
CA VAL A 83 -2.59 17.63 -8.36
C VAL A 83 -1.17 18.03 -8.80
N THR A 84 -0.77 19.25 -8.46
CA THR A 84 0.64 19.65 -8.48
C THR A 84 1.50 18.64 -7.73
N ASP A 85 2.65 18.26 -8.29
CA ASP A 85 3.57 17.28 -7.73
C ASP A 85 2.97 15.87 -7.49
N CYS A 86 1.89 15.50 -8.19
CA CYS A 86 1.25 14.17 -8.08
C CYS A 86 2.25 13.00 -8.17
N ILE A 87 3.26 13.09 -9.04
CA ILE A 87 4.30 12.05 -9.14
C ILE A 87 5.12 11.89 -7.85
N ASN A 88 5.39 12.98 -7.12
CA ASN A 88 6.09 12.92 -5.84
C ASN A 88 5.22 12.24 -4.78
N TRP A 89 3.95 12.60 -4.69
CA TRP A 89 2.98 11.94 -3.80
C TRP A 89 2.81 10.44 -4.13
N LEU A 90 2.81 10.06 -5.41
CA LEU A 90 2.81 8.66 -5.82
C LEU A 90 4.12 7.95 -5.42
N GLN A 91 5.28 8.59 -5.55
CA GLN A 91 6.55 8.04 -5.06
C GLN A 91 6.58 7.91 -3.52
N ASP A 92 5.95 8.82 -2.79
CA ASP A 92 5.76 8.74 -1.33
C ASP A 92 4.91 7.51 -0.97
N LEU A 93 3.76 7.32 -1.63
CA LEU A 93 2.93 6.11 -1.49
C LEU A 93 3.73 4.84 -1.79
N GLN A 94 4.55 4.86 -2.84
CA GLN A 94 5.42 3.75 -3.20
C GLN A 94 6.52 3.50 -2.13
N ARG A 95 7.05 4.56 -1.49
CA ARG A 95 8.01 4.46 -0.37
C ARG A 95 7.34 3.99 0.93
N ALA A 96 6.07 4.30 1.16
CA ALA A 96 5.26 3.73 2.24
C ALA A 96 4.98 2.23 2.03
N LEU A 97 4.52 1.85 0.83
CA LEU A 97 4.25 0.45 0.51
C LEU A 97 5.50 -0.46 0.51
N ARG A 98 6.70 0.09 0.28
CA ARG A 98 7.97 -0.65 0.44
C ARG A 98 8.38 -0.89 1.90
N ARG A 99 7.74 -0.24 2.87
CA ARG A 99 7.90 -0.50 4.32
C ARG A 99 6.89 -1.53 4.86
N ASP A 100 6.04 -2.08 3.98
CA ASP A 100 5.03 -3.08 4.37
C ASP A 100 5.68 -4.43 4.70
N ASP A 101 5.14 -5.13 5.70
CA ASP A 101 5.67 -6.43 6.13
C ASP A 101 5.24 -7.53 5.14
N ASP A 102 6.17 -8.36 4.66
CA ASP A 102 5.90 -9.34 3.60
C ASP A 102 4.84 -10.40 3.95
N SER A 103 4.71 -10.73 5.24
CA SER A 103 3.80 -11.78 5.73
C SER A 103 2.50 -11.21 6.27
N TYR A 104 2.53 -10.09 6.98
CA TYR A 104 1.34 -9.47 7.57
C TYR A 104 0.65 -8.48 6.63
N ARG A 105 1.41 -7.80 5.76
CA ARG A 105 0.98 -6.77 4.79
C ARG A 105 -0.01 -5.71 5.33
N PRO A 106 0.14 -5.19 6.56
CA PRO A 106 -0.85 -4.30 7.18
C PRO A 106 -1.06 -2.98 6.39
N ILE A 107 -0.04 -2.48 5.70
CA ILE A 107 -0.18 -1.26 4.87
C ILE A 107 -1.01 -1.56 3.62
N SER A 108 -0.71 -2.66 2.91
CA SER A 108 -1.49 -3.05 1.73
C SER A 108 -2.96 -3.31 2.07
N LEU A 109 -3.23 -3.95 3.22
CA LEU A 109 -4.59 -4.16 3.72
C LEU A 109 -5.33 -2.84 4.00
N LEU A 110 -4.67 -1.87 4.64
CA LEU A 110 -5.24 -0.54 4.91
C LEU A 110 -5.55 0.22 3.61
N ILE A 111 -4.64 0.18 2.63
CA ILE A 111 -4.83 0.77 1.29
C ILE A 111 -5.98 0.09 0.52
N GLY A 112 -6.17 -1.22 0.72
CA GLY A 112 -7.34 -1.96 0.26
C GLY A 112 -8.64 -1.48 0.90
N GLN A 113 -8.67 -1.35 2.23
CA GLN A 113 -9.82 -0.87 3.00
C GLN A 113 -10.26 0.53 2.56
N TRP A 114 -9.32 1.44 2.31
CA TRP A 114 -9.60 2.80 1.80
C TRP A 114 -9.95 2.84 0.30
N ARG A 115 -9.95 1.69 -0.40
CA ARG A 115 -10.26 1.55 -1.83
C ARG A 115 -9.46 2.50 -2.73
N VAL A 116 -8.20 2.78 -2.38
CA VAL A 116 -7.33 3.73 -3.11
C VAL A 116 -7.12 3.32 -4.57
N VAL A 117 -7.01 2.01 -4.85
CA VAL A 117 -6.85 1.48 -6.22
C VAL A 117 -8.00 1.92 -7.14
N PRO A 118 -9.27 1.53 -6.91
CA PRO A 118 -10.37 1.92 -7.79
C PRO A 118 -10.78 3.40 -7.70
N GLN A 119 -10.56 4.07 -6.55
CA GLN A 119 -10.98 5.47 -6.38
C GLN A 119 -9.94 6.50 -6.82
N LYS A 120 -8.65 6.16 -6.81
CA LYS A 120 -7.55 7.10 -7.13
C LYS A 120 -6.63 6.59 -8.23
N LEU A 121 -6.04 5.40 -8.06
CA LEU A 121 -4.97 4.96 -8.97
C LEU A 121 -5.46 4.64 -10.37
N LEU A 122 -6.53 3.86 -10.54
CA LEU A 122 -7.04 3.51 -11.87
C LEU A 122 -7.67 4.70 -12.62
N PRO A 123 -8.40 5.63 -11.95
CA PRO A 123 -8.78 6.90 -12.56
C PRO A 123 -7.58 7.75 -13.01
N LEU A 124 -6.49 7.82 -12.25
CA LEU A 124 -5.25 8.47 -12.72
C LEU A 124 -4.68 7.79 -13.96
N VAL A 125 -4.63 6.45 -14.00
CA VAL A 125 -4.10 5.70 -15.17
C VAL A 125 -4.86 6.07 -16.45
N LEU A 126 -6.19 6.16 -16.38
CA LEU A 126 -7.00 6.51 -17.55
C LEU A 126 -6.99 8.01 -17.88
N GLY A 127 -6.90 8.88 -16.87
CA GLY A 127 -6.86 10.34 -17.03
C GLY A 127 -5.51 10.88 -17.48
N CYS A 128 -4.41 10.18 -17.15
CA CYS A 128 -3.03 10.60 -17.38
C CYS A 128 -2.28 9.61 -18.30
N ARG A 129 -2.98 8.85 -19.15
CA ARG A 129 -2.42 7.73 -19.94
C ARG A 129 -1.23 8.07 -20.86
N TYR A 130 -1.01 9.36 -21.13
CA TYR A 130 0.10 9.86 -21.95
C TYR A 130 1.29 10.39 -21.11
N ASP A 131 1.15 10.45 -19.78
CA ASP A 131 2.22 10.80 -18.83
C ASP A 131 2.94 9.51 -18.40
N THR A 132 3.83 9.01 -19.26
CA THR A 132 4.56 7.76 -19.04
C THR A 132 5.27 7.69 -17.67
N PRO A 133 5.96 8.74 -17.16
CA PRO A 133 6.52 8.74 -15.81
C PRO A 133 5.49 8.52 -14.69
N LEU A 134 4.32 9.17 -14.78
CA LEU A 134 3.24 8.98 -13.81
C LEU A 134 2.66 7.56 -13.91
N ILE A 135 2.37 7.08 -15.13
CA ILE A 135 1.83 5.73 -15.36
C ILE A 135 2.80 4.65 -14.85
N LEU A 136 4.10 4.77 -15.12
CA LEU A 136 5.13 3.86 -14.60
C LEU A 136 5.21 3.88 -13.07
N THR A 137 4.98 5.04 -12.44
CA THR A 137 4.95 5.15 -10.97
C THR A 137 3.71 4.45 -10.40
N VAL A 138 2.53 4.63 -11.02
CA VAL A 138 1.31 3.90 -10.63
C VAL A 138 1.43 2.40 -10.89
N LEU A 139 2.02 1.98 -12.01
CA LEU A 139 2.31 0.57 -12.31
C LEU A 139 3.17 -0.08 -11.21
N LYS A 140 4.24 0.59 -10.78
CA LYS A 140 5.09 0.10 -9.67
C LYS A 140 4.31 -0.04 -8.35
N ILE A 141 3.39 0.89 -8.05
CA ILE A 141 2.49 0.77 -6.89
C ILE A 141 1.56 -0.44 -7.03
N LEU A 142 0.95 -0.63 -8.21
CA LEU A 142 0.05 -1.74 -8.50
C LEU A 142 0.77 -3.09 -8.43
N VAL A 143 2.03 -3.19 -8.89
CA VAL A 143 2.86 -4.40 -8.76
C VAL A 143 3.11 -4.76 -7.29
N ILE A 144 3.38 -3.77 -6.42
CA ILE A 144 3.53 -4.01 -4.97
C ILE A 144 2.20 -4.47 -4.36
N LEU A 145 1.10 -3.75 -4.62
CA LEU A 145 -0.23 -4.06 -4.07
C LEU A 145 -0.78 -5.41 -4.54
N THR A 146 -0.44 -5.85 -5.75
CA THR A 146 -0.85 -7.14 -6.32
C THR A 146 0.12 -8.29 -6.02
N LYS A 147 1.25 -8.04 -5.36
CA LYS A 147 2.25 -9.07 -5.01
C LYS A 147 1.58 -10.24 -4.29
N PRO A 148 1.65 -11.49 -4.82
CA PRO A 148 1.08 -12.67 -4.19
C PRO A 148 1.59 -12.90 -2.76
N LEU A 149 0.77 -13.57 -1.95
CA LEU A 149 1.08 -13.91 -0.56
C LEU A 149 2.45 -14.59 -0.43
N SER A 150 3.20 -14.23 0.62
CA SER A 150 4.39 -14.97 1.04
C SER A 150 4.04 -16.43 1.37
N ASP A 151 4.99 -17.36 1.24
CA ASP A 151 4.70 -18.76 1.56
C ASP A 151 4.41 -18.98 3.05
N GLN A 152 4.89 -18.09 3.93
CA GLN A 152 4.53 -18.06 5.33
C GLN A 152 3.03 -17.69 5.50
N ALA A 153 2.58 -16.61 4.86
CA ALA A 153 1.17 -16.21 4.89
C ALA A 153 0.26 -17.29 4.29
N LYS A 154 0.63 -17.87 3.13
CA LYS A 154 -0.11 -18.98 2.50
C LYS A 154 -0.25 -20.20 3.42
N ARG A 155 0.80 -20.57 4.16
CA ARG A 155 0.77 -21.67 5.12
C ARG A 155 -0.13 -21.33 6.31
N ALA A 156 0.08 -20.18 6.94
CA ALA A 156 -0.71 -19.73 8.09
C ALA A 156 -2.21 -19.64 7.79
N GLY A 157 -2.59 -19.11 6.63
CA GLY A 157 -3.99 -19.04 6.17
C GLY A 157 -4.68 -20.42 6.03
N LYS A 158 -3.92 -21.45 5.69
CA LYS A 158 -4.39 -22.83 5.48
C LYS A 158 -4.35 -23.71 6.74
N THR A 159 -3.54 -23.36 7.74
CA THR A 159 -3.39 -24.15 8.97
C THR A 159 -4.59 -23.97 9.91
N ALA A 160 -5.13 -25.08 10.42
CA ALA A 160 -6.10 -25.06 11.51
C ALA A 160 -5.39 -24.75 12.83
N ILE A 161 -5.91 -23.79 13.59
CA ILE A 161 -5.35 -23.35 14.87
C ILE A 161 -6.00 -24.14 15.99
N ASP A 162 -5.21 -24.86 16.80
CA ASP A 162 -5.71 -25.59 17.97
C ASP A 162 -5.81 -24.68 19.20
N ILE A 163 -7.00 -24.10 19.37
CA ILE A 163 -7.37 -23.21 20.48
C ILE A 163 -7.46 -23.97 21.82
N LYS A 164 -7.54 -25.31 21.82
CA LYS A 164 -7.80 -26.12 23.03
C LYS A 164 -6.52 -26.65 23.68
N SER A 165 -5.37 -26.57 23.01
CA SER A 165 -4.09 -27.01 23.54
C SER A 165 -3.55 -26.05 24.60
N LYS A 166 -3.69 -26.43 25.88
CA LYS A 166 -3.07 -25.72 27.03
C LYS A 166 -1.53 -25.66 27.01
N LYS A 167 -0.87 -26.16 25.96
CA LYS A 167 0.60 -26.16 25.81
C LYS A 167 1.14 -24.91 25.10
N ILE A 168 0.29 -24.13 24.42
CA ILE A 168 0.71 -22.96 23.64
C ILE A 168 0.46 -21.68 24.47
N PRO A 169 1.45 -20.76 24.59
CA PRO A 169 1.23 -19.47 25.24
C PRO A 169 0.21 -18.61 24.49
N GLU A 170 -0.67 -17.93 25.23
CA GLU A 170 -1.75 -17.10 24.68
C GLU A 170 -1.26 -16.04 23.67
N SER A 171 -0.10 -15.41 23.90
CA SER A 171 0.49 -14.45 22.97
C SER A 171 0.84 -15.06 21.61
N VAL A 172 1.33 -16.31 21.60
CA VAL A 172 1.67 -17.04 20.37
C VAL A 172 0.39 -17.46 19.63
N LEU A 173 -0.66 -17.83 20.38
CA LEU A 173 -1.97 -18.15 19.81
C LEU A 173 -2.59 -16.93 19.11
N GLN A 174 -2.56 -15.76 19.76
CA GLN A 174 -3.05 -14.49 19.19
C GLN A 174 -2.27 -14.06 17.93
N GLU A 175 -0.95 -14.22 17.93
CA GLU A 175 -0.11 -13.95 16.76
C GLU A 175 -0.42 -14.90 15.60
N GLN A 176 -0.60 -16.20 15.87
CA GLN A 176 -1.00 -17.18 14.85
C GLN A 176 -2.39 -16.89 14.26
N MET A 177 -3.37 -16.53 15.10
CA MET A 177 -4.70 -16.09 14.65
C MET A 177 -4.58 -14.88 13.74
N LYS A 178 -3.85 -13.85 14.17
CA LYS A 178 -3.73 -12.61 13.39
C LYS A 178 -2.94 -12.79 12.09
N LEU A 179 -1.91 -13.64 12.05
CA LEU A 179 -1.23 -13.98 10.79
C LEU A 179 -2.17 -14.71 9.82
N ARG A 180 -2.99 -15.64 10.32
CA ARG A 180 -3.99 -16.36 9.53
C ARG A 180 -5.06 -15.41 8.99
N ASP A 181 -5.62 -14.55 9.83
CA ASP A 181 -6.66 -13.59 9.45
C ASP A 181 -6.13 -12.57 8.43
N ASN A 182 -4.91 -12.04 8.64
CA ASN A 182 -4.24 -11.19 7.66
C ASN A 182 -4.00 -11.90 6.33
N ALA A 183 -3.59 -13.18 6.34
CA ALA A 183 -3.39 -13.95 5.10
C ALA A 183 -4.71 -14.18 4.33
N LEU A 184 -5.82 -14.42 5.03
CA LEU A 184 -7.14 -14.52 4.41
C LEU A 184 -7.56 -13.18 3.80
N ALA A 185 -7.44 -12.08 4.56
CA ALA A 185 -7.75 -10.73 4.08
C ALA A 185 -6.87 -10.30 2.88
N GLN A 186 -5.59 -10.69 2.86
CA GLN A 186 -4.70 -10.47 1.71
C GLN A 186 -5.20 -11.20 0.46
N ALA A 187 -5.58 -12.48 0.59
CA ALA A 187 -6.06 -13.26 -0.55
C ALA A 187 -7.38 -12.71 -1.10
N GLU A 188 -8.32 -12.32 -0.22
CA GLU A 188 -9.57 -11.67 -0.63
C GLU A 188 -9.31 -10.31 -1.32
N LEU A 189 -8.37 -9.52 -0.81
CA LEU A 189 -7.99 -8.24 -1.41
C LEU A 189 -7.34 -8.39 -2.80
N LEU A 190 -6.50 -9.41 -3.01
CA LEU A 190 -5.93 -9.70 -4.33
C LEU A 190 -7.01 -10.11 -5.34
N ILE A 191 -8.04 -10.85 -4.92
CA ILE A 191 -9.19 -11.20 -5.77
C ILE A 191 -10.04 -9.96 -6.07
N GLU A 192 -10.26 -9.07 -5.09
CA GLU A 192 -10.95 -7.80 -5.31
C GLU A 192 -10.17 -6.92 -6.30
N TYR A 193 -8.83 -6.84 -6.21
CA TYR A 193 -8.02 -6.17 -7.23
C TYR A 193 -8.19 -6.83 -8.61
N LYS A 194 -8.11 -8.17 -8.72
CA LYS A 194 -8.38 -8.89 -9.97
C LYS A 194 -9.75 -8.52 -10.54
N ARG A 195 -10.80 -8.53 -9.72
CA ARG A 195 -12.19 -8.17 -10.09
C ARG A 195 -12.30 -6.73 -10.56
N ILE A 196 -11.69 -5.79 -9.84
CA ILE A 196 -11.67 -4.35 -10.19
C ILE A 196 -11.04 -4.12 -11.57
N PHE A 197 -9.95 -4.84 -11.90
CA PHE A 197 -9.36 -4.80 -13.24
C PHE A 197 -10.30 -5.42 -14.27
N VAL A 198 -10.69 -6.70 -14.10
CA VAL A 198 -11.50 -7.45 -15.10
C VAL A 198 -12.83 -6.75 -15.41
N HIS A 199 -13.49 -6.17 -14.41
CA HIS A 199 -14.78 -5.50 -14.55
C HIS A 199 -14.68 -3.98 -14.72
N HIS A 200 -13.47 -3.43 -14.96
CA HIS A 200 -13.31 -1.98 -15.09
C HIS A 200 -14.14 -1.41 -16.26
N ALA A 201 -14.87 -0.31 -16.01
CA ALA A 201 -15.86 0.23 -16.93
C ALA A 201 -15.28 0.70 -18.29
N SER A 202 -13.97 0.94 -18.37
CA SER A 202 -13.27 1.25 -19.62
C SER A 202 -13.31 0.12 -20.64
N HIS A 203 -13.31 -1.15 -20.20
CA HIS A 203 -13.26 -2.32 -21.09
C HIS A 203 -14.55 -2.55 -21.88
N ARG A 204 -15.66 -1.94 -21.46
CA ARG A 204 -16.98 -2.09 -22.10
C ARG A 204 -17.31 -0.96 -23.09
N GLN A 205 -16.41 0.01 -23.30
CA GLN A 205 -16.64 1.17 -24.15
C GLN A 205 -16.44 0.83 -25.64
N SER A 206 -17.39 0.10 -26.21
CA SER A 206 -17.43 -0.41 -27.59
C SER A 206 -17.31 0.64 -28.73
N ASN A 207 -17.15 1.93 -28.40
CA ASN A 207 -17.30 3.05 -29.34
C ASN A 207 -16.15 4.06 -29.33
N LYS A 208 -14.96 3.70 -28.80
CA LYS A 208 -13.78 4.58 -28.81
C LYS A 208 -12.58 3.93 -29.48
N LYS A 209 -11.79 4.76 -30.15
CA LYS A 209 -10.44 4.45 -30.71
C LYS A 209 -9.37 4.24 -29.61
N GLU A 210 -9.78 4.27 -28.35
CA GLU A 210 -8.92 4.20 -27.18
C GLU A 210 -9.27 2.91 -26.43
N GLY A 211 -8.29 2.03 -26.22
CA GLY A 211 -8.51 0.78 -25.48
C GLY A 211 -8.79 1.01 -23.98
N GLY A 212 -9.11 -0.06 -23.26
CA GLY A 212 -9.37 0.00 -21.84
C GLY A 212 -8.11 0.01 -20.96
N LEU A 213 -8.27 -0.35 -19.69
CA LEU A 213 -7.27 -0.14 -18.65
C LEU A 213 -5.97 -0.95 -18.86
N LEU A 214 -6.03 -2.18 -19.37
CA LEU A 214 -4.83 -2.98 -19.64
C LEU A 214 -4.10 -2.44 -20.86
N SER A 215 -4.82 -1.94 -21.86
CA SER A 215 -4.22 -1.35 -23.06
C SER A 215 -3.27 -0.17 -22.75
N VAL A 216 -3.50 0.58 -21.66
CA VAL A 216 -2.58 1.62 -21.17
C VAL A 216 -1.27 1.01 -20.68
N PHE A 217 -1.30 -0.13 -19.99
CA PHE A 217 -0.07 -0.84 -19.59
C PHE A 217 0.61 -1.56 -20.75
N VAL A 218 -0.16 -2.10 -21.70
CA VAL A 218 0.37 -2.69 -22.95
C VAL A 218 1.10 -1.63 -23.79
N SER A 219 0.58 -0.40 -23.89
CA SER A 219 1.24 0.67 -24.65
C SER A 219 2.63 1.05 -24.13
N LEU A 220 2.93 0.81 -22.85
CA LEU A 220 4.27 1.01 -22.28
C LEU A 220 5.32 0.07 -22.89
N LEU A 221 4.88 -1.04 -23.50
CA LEU A 221 5.75 -2.03 -24.12
C LEU A 221 6.08 -1.72 -25.58
N ALA A 222 5.37 -0.77 -26.21
CA ALA A 222 5.56 -0.46 -27.63
C ALA A 222 6.99 -0.03 -27.96
N GLU A 223 7.57 0.89 -27.17
CA GLU A 223 8.97 1.30 -27.37
C GLU A 223 9.97 0.21 -26.94
N PRO A 224 9.91 -0.39 -25.73
CA PRO A 224 10.82 -1.47 -25.33
C PRO A 224 10.89 -2.67 -26.28
N LEU A 225 9.75 -3.08 -26.86
CA LEU A 225 9.67 -4.21 -27.79
C LEU A 225 10.03 -3.84 -29.23
N SER A 226 10.02 -2.56 -29.60
CA SER A 226 10.56 -2.10 -30.90
C SER A 226 12.09 -2.21 -31.00
N LYS A 227 12.77 -2.28 -29.84
CA LYS A 227 14.23 -2.42 -29.70
C LYS A 227 14.59 -3.90 -29.54
N THR A 228 15.63 -4.37 -30.22
CA THR A 228 16.12 -5.76 -30.16
C THR A 228 17.56 -5.85 -29.67
N GLY A 229 17.94 -7.01 -29.11
CA GLY A 229 19.32 -7.28 -28.69
C GLY A 229 19.89 -6.20 -27.76
N SER A 230 21.07 -5.69 -28.11
CA SER A 230 21.82 -4.65 -27.37
C SER A 230 21.27 -3.22 -27.51
N SER A 231 20.25 -2.98 -28.35
CA SER A 231 19.59 -1.66 -28.45
C SER A 231 18.57 -1.41 -27.32
N ARG A 232 18.22 -2.45 -26.57
CA ARG A 232 17.31 -2.40 -25.42
C ARG A 232 18.09 -1.97 -24.16
N THR A 233 17.59 -0.97 -23.45
CA THR A 233 18.23 -0.41 -22.24
C THR A 233 17.72 -1.09 -20.96
N ASP A 234 18.42 -0.91 -19.83
CA ASP A 234 17.95 -1.37 -18.51
C ASP A 234 16.55 -0.82 -18.16
N THR A 235 16.22 0.40 -18.62
CA THR A 235 14.89 1.01 -18.44
C THR A 235 13.82 0.31 -19.29
N ASP A 236 14.16 -0.10 -20.50
CA ASP A 236 13.27 -0.90 -21.36
C ASP A 236 13.01 -2.28 -20.73
N HIS A 237 14.08 -2.95 -20.27
CA HIS A 237 13.99 -4.23 -19.56
C HIS A 237 13.13 -4.13 -18.30
N LEU A 238 13.36 -3.12 -17.44
CA LEU A 238 12.56 -2.87 -16.25
C LEU A 238 11.09 -2.57 -16.58
N THR A 239 10.81 -1.91 -17.70
CA THR A 239 9.44 -1.62 -18.14
C THR A 239 8.71 -2.90 -18.58
N ILE A 240 9.37 -3.75 -19.38
CA ILE A 240 8.87 -5.07 -19.75
C ILE A 240 8.61 -5.91 -18.50
N GLU A 241 9.60 -5.97 -17.59
CA GLU A 241 9.49 -6.70 -16.33
C GLU A 241 8.30 -6.25 -15.48
N LEU A 242 8.10 -4.94 -15.29
CA LEU A 242 7.02 -4.40 -14.46
C LEU A 242 5.62 -4.69 -15.01
N VAL A 243 5.42 -4.60 -16.33
CA VAL A 243 4.12 -4.88 -16.96
C VAL A 243 3.82 -6.39 -16.88
N LEU A 244 4.79 -7.25 -17.19
CA LEU A 244 4.64 -8.70 -17.06
C LEU A 244 4.38 -9.13 -15.61
N HIS A 245 5.04 -8.49 -14.63
CA HIS A 245 4.78 -8.72 -13.21
C HIS A 245 3.34 -8.37 -12.82
N LEU A 246 2.77 -7.27 -13.31
CA LEU A 246 1.37 -6.93 -13.05
C LEU A 246 0.44 -8.02 -13.62
N PHE A 247 0.63 -8.42 -14.88
CA PHE A 247 -0.21 -9.45 -15.51
C PHE A 247 -0.10 -10.80 -14.79
N ARG A 248 1.11 -11.25 -14.47
CA ARG A 248 1.38 -12.46 -13.69
C ARG A 248 0.73 -12.39 -12.31
N ASN A 249 0.82 -11.26 -11.62
CA ASN A 249 0.24 -11.09 -10.29
C ASN A 249 -1.30 -11.15 -10.32
N LEU A 250 -1.94 -10.50 -11.32
CA LEU A 250 -3.38 -10.59 -11.54
C LEU A 250 -3.82 -12.05 -11.84
N LEU A 251 -3.09 -12.77 -12.70
CA LEU A 251 -3.33 -14.20 -12.96
C LEU A 251 -3.23 -15.03 -11.68
N SER A 252 -2.20 -14.78 -10.85
CA SER A 252 -1.89 -15.51 -9.61
C SER A 252 -2.85 -15.23 -8.44
N ALA A 253 -3.76 -14.26 -8.55
CA ALA A 253 -4.73 -13.96 -7.50
C ALA A 253 -5.84 -15.02 -7.44
N GLU A 254 -5.82 -15.82 -6.37
CA GLU A 254 -6.70 -17.00 -6.16
C GLU A 254 -7.16 -17.11 -4.69
N PRO A 255 -8.31 -17.73 -4.41
CA PRO A 255 -8.81 -17.94 -3.05
C PRO A 255 -7.91 -18.90 -2.27
N LEU A 256 -7.46 -18.45 -1.09
CA LEU A 256 -6.52 -19.19 -0.26
C LEU A 256 -7.10 -20.48 0.34
N LEU A 257 -8.41 -20.47 0.60
CA LEU A 257 -9.21 -21.61 1.03
C LEU A 257 -10.20 -21.99 -0.07
N LYS A 258 -10.47 -23.29 -0.23
CA LYS A 258 -11.59 -23.76 -1.04
C LYS A 258 -12.89 -23.30 -0.37
N GLY A 259 -13.63 -22.43 -1.05
CA GLY A 259 -14.94 -21.96 -0.59
C GLY A 259 -16.04 -22.99 -0.85
N SER A 260 -17.29 -22.53 -0.86
CA SER A 260 -18.40 -23.29 -1.43
C SER A 260 -18.14 -23.60 -2.92
N SER A 261 -18.97 -24.48 -3.49
CA SER A 261 -19.09 -24.67 -4.95
C SER A 261 -19.14 -23.32 -5.67
N ASP A 262 -19.96 -22.41 -5.16
CA ASP A 262 -20.33 -21.17 -5.81
C ASP A 262 -19.15 -20.18 -5.79
N LYS A 263 -18.46 -20.02 -4.64
CA LYS A 263 -17.23 -19.21 -4.57
C LYS A 263 -16.11 -19.76 -5.46
N SER A 264 -16.02 -21.09 -5.58
CA SER A 264 -15.04 -21.74 -6.44
C SER A 264 -15.36 -21.50 -7.93
N TYR A 265 -16.65 -21.58 -8.30
CA TYR A 265 -17.14 -21.25 -9.63
C TYR A 265 -16.94 -19.77 -9.98
N GLU A 266 -17.29 -18.84 -9.08
CA GLU A 266 -17.05 -17.41 -9.26
C GLU A 266 -15.56 -17.10 -9.51
N SER A 267 -14.65 -17.74 -8.77
CA SER A 267 -13.22 -17.56 -8.97
C SER A 267 -12.74 -18.10 -10.32
N ALA A 268 -13.30 -19.22 -10.79
CA ALA A 268 -12.97 -19.78 -12.10
C ALA A 268 -13.53 -18.91 -13.24
N MET A 269 -14.76 -18.42 -13.11
CA MET A 269 -15.36 -17.47 -14.06
C MET A 269 -14.56 -16.16 -14.14
N LEU A 270 -14.18 -15.58 -12.99
CA LEU A 270 -13.35 -14.37 -12.96
C LEU A 270 -11.97 -14.59 -13.62
N HIS A 271 -11.39 -15.79 -13.51
CA HIS A 271 -10.17 -16.13 -14.22
C HIS A 271 -10.42 -16.22 -15.74
N GLN A 272 -11.49 -16.88 -16.18
CA GLN A 272 -11.85 -16.97 -17.61
C GLN A 272 -12.13 -15.59 -18.22
N GLU A 273 -12.81 -14.70 -17.49
CA GLU A 273 -13.05 -13.32 -17.90
C GLU A 273 -11.76 -12.50 -18.01
N LEU A 274 -10.76 -12.75 -17.16
CA LEU A 274 -9.42 -12.15 -17.26
C LEU A 274 -8.69 -12.61 -18.53
N ILE A 275 -8.74 -13.90 -18.87
CA ILE A 275 -8.13 -14.41 -20.11
C ILE A 275 -8.81 -13.80 -21.35
N GLY A 276 -10.14 -13.77 -21.38
CA GLY A 276 -10.88 -13.10 -22.46
C GLY A 276 -10.64 -11.58 -22.51
N LEU A 277 -10.23 -10.95 -21.40
CA LEU A 277 -9.81 -9.55 -21.39
C LEU A 277 -8.37 -9.39 -21.92
N PHE A 278 -7.46 -10.31 -21.60
CA PHE A 278 -6.09 -10.32 -22.11
C PHE A 278 -6.07 -10.48 -23.65
N GLU A 279 -6.97 -11.28 -24.21
CA GLU A 279 -7.19 -11.35 -25.66
C GLU A 279 -7.66 -9.99 -26.23
N ARG A 280 -8.74 -9.41 -25.68
CA ARG A 280 -9.33 -8.15 -26.17
C ARG A 280 -8.40 -6.94 -26.07
N GLU A 281 -7.46 -6.91 -25.13
CA GLU A 281 -6.54 -5.79 -24.91
C GLU A 281 -5.09 -6.08 -25.34
N LEU A 282 -4.91 -7.02 -26.28
CA LEU A 282 -3.63 -7.36 -26.93
C LEU A 282 -2.53 -7.88 -25.99
N VAL A 283 -2.88 -8.33 -24.79
CA VAL A 283 -1.92 -8.90 -23.83
C VAL A 283 -1.42 -10.26 -24.35
N LEU A 284 -2.29 -11.08 -24.95
CA LEU A 284 -1.88 -12.38 -25.50
C LEU A 284 -0.97 -12.22 -26.73
N ASP A 285 -1.25 -11.28 -27.61
CA ASP A 285 -0.40 -10.97 -28.78
C ASP A 285 0.99 -10.52 -28.35
N ILE A 286 1.07 -9.67 -27.32
CA ILE A 286 2.34 -9.21 -26.75
C ILE A 286 3.12 -10.38 -26.12
N LEU A 287 2.46 -11.28 -25.40
CA LEU A 287 3.11 -12.48 -24.84
C LEU A 287 3.65 -13.39 -25.96
N LEU A 288 2.93 -13.51 -27.08
CA LEU A 288 3.40 -14.25 -28.25
C LEU A 288 4.63 -13.60 -28.90
N VAL A 289 4.63 -12.26 -29.08
CA VAL A 289 5.79 -11.51 -29.61
C VAL A 289 7.02 -11.69 -28.71
N ILE A 290 6.84 -11.62 -27.39
CA ILE A 290 7.95 -11.82 -26.43
C ILE A 290 8.48 -13.26 -26.49
N ALA A 291 7.60 -14.27 -26.59
CA ALA A 291 8.01 -15.67 -26.71
C ALA A 291 8.80 -15.93 -28.01
N GLN A 292 8.34 -15.39 -29.14
CA GLN A 292 9.04 -15.48 -30.43
C GLN A 292 10.42 -14.81 -30.39
N GLU A 293 10.57 -13.67 -29.69
CA GLU A 293 11.88 -13.04 -29.52
C GLU A 293 12.82 -13.91 -28.65
N MET A 294 12.30 -14.65 -27.67
CA MET A 294 13.10 -15.57 -26.86
C MET A 294 13.64 -16.75 -27.67
N GLU A 295 12.80 -17.39 -28.50
CA GLU A 295 13.22 -18.50 -29.39
C GLU A 295 14.31 -18.06 -30.38
N SER A 296 14.30 -16.79 -30.82
CA SER A 296 15.33 -16.25 -31.72
C SER A 296 16.70 -15.93 -31.07
N ARG A 297 16.83 -16.16 -29.75
CA ARG A 297 18.04 -15.88 -28.96
C ARG A 297 18.79 -17.15 -28.52
N GLU A 298 18.33 -18.33 -28.94
CA GLU A 298 19.02 -19.63 -28.85
C GLU A 298 19.73 -19.99 -30.16
#